data_AF-A0AAE0F737-F1
#
_entry.id   AF-A0AAE0F737-F1
#
_cell.length_a   1.000
_cell.length_b   1.000
_cell.length_c   1.000
_cell.angle_alpha   90.00
_cell.angle_beta   90.00
_cell.angle_gamma   90.00
#
_symmetry.space_group_name_H-M   'P 1'
#
loop_
_entity.id
_entity.type
_entity.pdbx_description
1 polymer ?
#
loop_
_entity_poly.entity_id
_entity_poly.type
_entity_poly.pdbx_seq_one_letter_code
_entity_poly.pdbx_strand_id
1 'polypeptide(L)'
;MAAIVASKSSIMLCKSSGSTKVGSSSFLNGNMLKLSLNTTRPAAKRAGLTVVAEAATEERIRLNNLHPLPGSRRSKMRKGRGHAAGQGLTCGYGNRGQKSRSGKPTRPGFEGGQNPLYRATPKLKGICGGMAAGKSKYVTVNLKDLAEYGFAEGDEVSLEVLKAKRKLNPSGREAKLPLKVLGEGEGLNLKIKAAAFSGSALEKIEAAGGSVEYVALKEKWTRAAHEARVAAAAEA
;
A
#
# COMPACT_ATOMS: atom_id res chain seq x y z
N MET A 1 -13.88 26.13 -58.44
CA MET A 1 -15.17 26.85 -58.35
C MET A 1 -16.06 26.06 -57.40
N ALA A 2 -16.72 26.75 -56.47
CA ALA A 2 -17.53 26.26 -55.33
C ALA A 2 -18.53 25.13 -55.70
N ALA A 3 -19.10 24.32 -54.80
CA ALA A 3 -19.62 24.68 -53.49
C ALA A 3 -19.94 23.45 -52.61
N ILE A 4 -19.97 23.75 -51.32
CA ILE A 4 -20.52 23.02 -50.18
C ILE A 4 -22.03 22.80 -50.36
N VAL A 5 -22.55 21.60 -50.06
CA VAL A 5 -23.93 21.44 -49.56
C VAL A 5 -23.93 20.47 -48.37
N ALA A 6 -24.20 21.04 -47.20
CA ALA A 6 -24.32 20.35 -45.93
C ALA A 6 -25.69 19.66 -45.81
N SER A 7 -25.68 18.37 -45.50
CA SER A 7 -26.88 17.61 -45.10
C SER A 7 -27.20 17.89 -43.62
N LYS A 8 -28.27 18.64 -43.37
CA LYS A 8 -28.96 18.73 -42.07
C LYS A 8 -30.22 17.87 -42.13
N SER A 9 -30.34 16.88 -41.26
CA SER A 9 -31.64 16.32 -40.85
C SER A 9 -31.54 15.64 -39.47
N SER A 10 -32.07 16.38 -38.49
CA SER A 10 -32.67 16.00 -37.21
C SER A 10 -32.10 14.81 -36.42
N ILE A 11 -31.22 15.13 -35.46
CA ILE A 11 -31.14 14.37 -34.21
C ILE A 11 -32.00 15.11 -33.18
N MET A 12 -33.05 14.44 -32.72
CA MET A 12 -33.92 14.83 -31.62
C MET A 12 -33.09 15.15 -30.37
N LEU A 13 -32.94 16.43 -30.08
CA LEU A 13 -32.34 16.90 -28.84
C LEU A 13 -33.39 16.75 -27.72
N CYS A 14 -33.39 15.60 -27.06
CA CYS A 14 -34.11 15.46 -25.79
C CYS A 14 -33.36 16.28 -24.74
N LYS A 15 -33.87 17.49 -24.45
CA LYS A 15 -33.47 18.30 -23.30
C LYS A 15 -33.75 17.51 -22.03
N SER A 16 -32.75 16.83 -21.48
CA SER A 16 -32.79 16.38 -20.09
C SER A 16 -32.25 17.50 -19.20
N SER A 17 -33.20 18.18 -18.57
CA SER A 17 -32.96 19.12 -17.48
C SER A 17 -32.50 18.39 -16.21
N GLY A 18 -31.33 18.77 -15.68
CA GLY A 18 -30.92 18.58 -14.28
C GLY A 18 -30.43 17.17 -13.90
N SER A 19 -29.48 16.97 -12.99
CA SER A 19 -28.90 17.87 -11.99
C SER A 19 -27.44 17.45 -11.73
N THR A 20 -26.47 18.34 -11.88
CA THR A 20 -25.14 18.14 -11.31
C THR A 20 -25.23 18.38 -9.81
N LYS A 21 -25.26 17.32 -8.99
CA LYS A 21 -25.07 17.45 -7.54
C LYS A 21 -23.63 17.84 -7.27
N VAL A 22 -23.40 19.15 -7.13
CA VAL A 22 -22.18 19.68 -6.51
C VAL A 22 -22.39 19.54 -5.01
N GLY A 23 -21.75 18.55 -4.40
CA GLY A 23 -21.66 18.48 -2.94
C GLY A 23 -20.64 19.50 -2.47
N SER A 24 -21.09 20.60 -1.87
CA SER A 24 -20.22 21.55 -1.16
C SER A 24 -20.09 21.10 0.30
N SER A 25 -18.93 20.59 0.68
CA SER A 25 -18.56 20.40 2.09
C SER A 25 -17.76 21.61 2.57
N SER A 26 -18.34 22.41 3.47
CA SER A 26 -17.73 23.59 4.08
C SER A 26 -16.77 23.24 5.24
N PHE A 27 -15.86 22.28 5.05
CA PHE A 27 -14.94 21.85 6.12
C PHE A 27 -13.46 21.85 5.77
N LEU A 28 -13.05 22.13 4.54
CA LEU A 28 -11.64 22.36 4.22
C LEU A 28 -11.52 23.43 3.13
N ASN A 29 -10.97 24.58 3.50
CA ASN A 29 -10.44 25.54 2.53
C ASN A 29 -9.30 24.86 1.76
N GLY A 30 -9.46 24.62 0.46
CA GLY A 30 -8.40 24.09 -0.39
C GLY A 30 -8.88 23.70 -1.79
N ASN A 31 -8.28 24.35 -2.79
CA ASN A 31 -8.66 24.35 -4.20
C ASN A 31 -8.68 22.94 -4.84
N MET A 32 -9.81 22.55 -5.44
CA MET A 32 -10.03 21.26 -6.10
C MET A 32 -9.41 21.24 -7.51
N LEU A 33 -8.34 20.46 -7.71
CA LEU A 33 -7.92 20.01 -9.04
C LEU A 33 -8.98 19.06 -9.63
N LYS A 34 -9.59 19.46 -10.75
CA LYS A 34 -10.54 18.65 -11.52
C LYS A 34 -9.81 17.52 -12.25
N LEU A 35 -9.93 16.30 -11.74
CA LEU A 35 -9.61 15.08 -12.48
C LEU A 35 -10.89 14.54 -13.15
N SER A 36 -11.04 14.76 -14.45
CA SER A 36 -12.09 14.13 -15.26
C SER A 36 -11.65 12.73 -15.68
N LEU A 37 -12.09 11.71 -14.95
CA LEU A 37 -11.99 10.32 -15.41
C LEU A 37 -13.16 10.00 -16.34
N ASN A 38 -12.88 10.01 -17.64
CA ASN A 38 -13.78 9.51 -18.67
C ASN A 38 -13.76 7.97 -18.63
N THR A 39 -14.54 7.38 -17.72
CA THR A 39 -14.77 5.94 -17.70
C THR A 39 -16.21 5.66 -18.13
N THR A 40 -16.44 5.48 -19.43
CA THR A 40 -17.67 4.87 -19.94
C THR A 40 -17.62 3.37 -19.69
N ARG A 41 -17.82 2.98 -18.44
CA ARG A 41 -18.09 1.58 -18.08
C ARG A 41 -19.54 1.57 -17.55
N PRO A 42 -20.46 0.80 -18.14
CA PRO A 42 -21.84 0.78 -17.65
C PRO A 42 -21.83 0.31 -16.20
N ALA A 43 -22.19 1.21 -15.29
CA ALA A 43 -22.33 0.91 -13.88
C ALA A 43 -23.40 -0.17 -13.76
N ALA A 44 -23.00 -1.40 -13.41
CA ALA A 44 -23.94 -2.39 -12.94
C ALA A 44 -24.72 -1.73 -11.80
N LYS A 45 -26.04 -1.61 -11.95
CA LYS A 45 -26.95 -1.10 -10.91
C LYS A 45 -26.77 -1.98 -9.67
N ARG A 46 -25.84 -1.59 -8.78
CA ARG A 46 -25.87 -2.02 -7.40
C ARG A 46 -27.13 -1.37 -6.85
N ALA A 47 -28.18 -2.18 -6.66
CA ALA A 47 -29.33 -1.76 -5.89
C ALA A 47 -28.82 -1.10 -4.61
N GLY A 48 -29.13 0.18 -4.45
CA GLY A 48 -28.75 0.92 -3.25
C GLY A 48 -29.26 0.14 -2.05
N LEU A 49 -28.37 -0.15 -1.11
CA LEU A 49 -28.77 -0.59 0.20
C LEU A 49 -29.45 0.62 0.84
N THR A 50 -30.77 0.71 0.70
CA THR A 50 -31.59 1.60 1.51
C THR A 50 -31.46 1.12 2.94
N VAL A 51 -30.59 1.77 3.69
CA VAL A 51 -30.55 1.65 5.14
C VAL A 51 -31.83 2.33 5.63
N VAL A 52 -32.88 1.54 5.81
CA VAL A 52 -34.04 1.98 6.60
C VAL A 52 -33.54 2.00 8.04
N ALA A 53 -33.03 3.15 8.45
CA ALA A 53 -32.78 3.46 9.84
C ALA A 53 -34.09 4.00 10.41
N GLU A 54 -34.90 3.14 11.02
CA GLU A 54 -36.06 3.59 11.77
C GLU A 54 -36.33 2.65 12.95
N ALA A 55 -35.79 3.05 14.10
CA ALA A 55 -36.44 3.05 15.41
C ALA A 55 -35.37 3.47 16.44
N ALA A 56 -35.23 4.78 16.66
CA ALA A 56 -34.57 5.30 17.84
C ALA A 56 -35.56 5.20 19.01
N THR A 57 -35.58 4.05 19.67
CA THR A 57 -36.08 3.93 21.04
C THR A 57 -34.85 4.03 21.96
N GLU A 58 -34.96 4.74 23.08
CA GLU A 58 -33.93 4.81 24.13
C GLU A 58 -33.77 3.45 24.83
N GLU A 59 -33.41 2.42 24.09
CA GLU A 59 -33.32 1.06 24.59
C GLU A 59 -31.92 0.80 25.13
N ARG A 60 -31.83 0.63 26.45
CA ARG A 60 -30.63 0.16 27.14
C ARG A 60 -30.09 -1.09 26.46
N ILE A 61 -28.79 -1.11 26.17
CA ILE A 61 -28.10 -2.28 25.61
C ILE A 61 -28.31 -3.47 26.55
N ARG A 62 -29.01 -4.48 26.05
CA ARG A 62 -29.27 -5.77 26.70
C ARG A 62 -28.96 -6.89 25.71
N LEU A 63 -28.69 -8.09 26.21
CA LEU A 63 -28.29 -9.25 25.39
C LEU A 63 -29.31 -9.60 24.29
N ASN A 64 -30.59 -9.34 24.52
CA ASN A 64 -31.69 -9.60 23.58
C ASN A 64 -31.77 -8.57 22.43
N ASN A 65 -31.15 -7.40 22.57
CA ASN A 65 -31.24 -6.31 21.59
C ASN A 65 -29.95 -6.15 20.76
N LEU A 66 -28.92 -6.97 21.03
CA LEU A 66 -27.68 -6.99 20.27
C LEU A 66 -27.87 -7.72 18.93
N HIS A 67 -27.59 -7.02 17.83
CA HIS A 67 -27.58 -7.59 16.49
C HIS A 67 -26.34 -7.13 15.73
N PRO A 68 -25.79 -7.96 14.82
CA PRO A 68 -24.67 -7.54 14.00
C PRO A 68 -25.10 -6.47 13.00
N LEU A 69 -24.17 -5.59 12.61
CA LEU A 69 -24.40 -4.61 11.56
C LEU A 69 -24.84 -5.32 10.25
N PRO A 70 -25.86 -4.80 9.53
CA PRO A 70 -26.33 -5.42 8.30
C PRO A 70 -25.18 -5.60 7.30
N GLY A 71 -25.02 -6.81 6.78
CA GLY A 71 -23.94 -7.16 5.85
C GLY A 71 -22.62 -7.59 6.48
N SER A 72 -22.41 -7.42 7.79
CA SER A 72 -21.22 -7.91 8.50
C SER A 72 -21.10 -9.43 8.44
N ARG A 73 -22.23 -10.14 8.62
CA ARG A 73 -22.32 -11.60 8.53
C ARG A 73 -23.20 -12.01 7.37
N ARG A 74 -22.61 -12.68 6.38
CA ARG A 74 -23.35 -13.27 5.26
C ARG A 74 -23.61 -14.75 5.51
N SER A 75 -24.86 -15.17 5.39
CA SER A 75 -25.21 -16.60 5.47
C SER A 75 -24.55 -17.38 4.31
N LYS A 76 -23.91 -18.51 4.63
CA LYS A 76 -23.27 -19.36 3.62
C LYS A 76 -24.32 -20.27 2.99
N MET A 77 -24.34 -20.32 1.67
CA MET A 77 -25.20 -21.23 0.92
C MET A 77 -24.85 -22.69 1.22
N ARG A 78 -25.86 -23.48 1.63
CA ARG A 78 -25.76 -24.92 1.85
C ARG A 78 -26.01 -25.63 0.52
N LYS A 79 -24.93 -26.09 -0.11
CA LYS A 79 -24.98 -26.79 -1.41
C LYS A 79 -25.71 -28.14 -1.29
N GLY A 80 -26.38 -28.58 -2.36
CA GLY A 80 -27.07 -29.87 -2.41
C GLY A 80 -28.36 -29.92 -1.59
N ARG A 81 -29.12 -28.82 -1.55
CA ARG A 81 -30.40 -28.70 -0.82
C ARG A 81 -31.51 -28.17 -1.73
N GLY A 82 -31.88 -28.98 -2.72
CA GLY A 82 -32.92 -28.64 -3.69
C GLY A 82 -32.48 -27.59 -4.72
N HIS A 83 -33.19 -27.53 -5.85
CA HIS A 83 -32.86 -26.63 -6.95
C HIS A 83 -33.15 -25.16 -6.64
N ALA A 84 -34.23 -24.89 -5.90
CA ALA A 84 -34.66 -23.54 -5.55
C ALA A 84 -33.62 -22.76 -4.71
N ALA A 85 -32.78 -23.46 -3.94
CA ALA A 85 -31.69 -22.86 -3.18
C ALA A 85 -30.47 -22.44 -4.04
N GLY A 86 -30.51 -22.66 -5.36
CA GLY A 86 -29.51 -22.24 -6.34
C GLY A 86 -28.49 -23.32 -6.71
N GLN A 87 -27.78 -23.90 -5.73
CA GLN A 87 -26.74 -24.90 -5.97
C GLN A 87 -27.19 -26.33 -5.62
N GLY A 88 -28.32 -26.75 -6.18
CA GLY A 88 -28.99 -28.02 -5.89
C GLY A 88 -28.39 -29.24 -6.59
N LEU A 89 -28.61 -29.36 -7.90
CA LEU A 89 -28.33 -30.59 -8.67
C LEU A 89 -26.84 -30.98 -8.67
N THR A 90 -25.99 -30.08 -9.16
CA THR A 90 -24.56 -30.35 -9.37
C THR A 90 -23.67 -29.58 -8.39
N CYS A 91 -24.26 -28.86 -7.44
CA CYS A 91 -23.55 -28.04 -6.46
C CYS A 91 -22.58 -26.99 -7.07
N GLY A 92 -22.75 -26.69 -8.37
CA GLY A 92 -21.93 -25.76 -9.15
C GLY A 92 -20.73 -26.39 -9.84
N TYR A 93 -20.61 -27.72 -9.81
CA TYR A 93 -19.52 -28.46 -10.44
C TYR A 93 -19.80 -28.89 -11.88
N GLY A 94 -21.05 -28.77 -12.34
CA GLY A 94 -21.46 -29.18 -13.68
C GLY A 94 -21.58 -30.71 -13.84
N ASN A 95 -21.38 -31.19 -15.07
CA ASN A 95 -21.46 -32.61 -15.41
C ASN A 95 -20.21 -33.38 -14.96
N ARG A 96 -20.18 -34.68 -15.28
CA ARG A 96 -19.09 -35.61 -14.97
C ARG A 96 -17.76 -35.13 -15.58
N GLY A 97 -16.75 -34.95 -14.75
CA GLY A 97 -15.38 -34.60 -15.14
C GLY A 97 -14.42 -34.60 -13.95
N GLN A 98 -13.12 -34.50 -14.17
CA GLN A 98 -12.11 -34.60 -13.10
C GLN A 98 -12.36 -33.59 -11.96
N LYS A 99 -12.76 -32.35 -12.27
CA LYS A 99 -13.05 -31.28 -11.28
C LYS A 99 -14.35 -31.48 -10.48
N SER A 100 -15.22 -32.38 -10.93
CA SER A 100 -16.49 -32.71 -10.25
C SER A 100 -16.36 -33.85 -9.26
N ARG A 101 -15.26 -34.61 -9.30
CA ARG A 101 -15.02 -35.75 -8.42
C ARG A 101 -14.49 -35.28 -7.06
N SER A 102 -14.82 -36.04 -6.02
CA SER A 102 -14.26 -35.84 -4.68
C SER A 102 -12.76 -36.10 -4.69
N GLY A 103 -11.99 -35.24 -4.03
CA GLY A 103 -10.55 -35.38 -3.88
C GLY A 103 -9.79 -34.10 -4.18
N LYS A 104 -8.45 -34.20 -4.20
CA LYS A 104 -7.58 -33.08 -4.53
C LYS A 104 -7.66 -32.81 -6.04
N PRO A 105 -8.01 -31.59 -6.47
CA PRO A 105 -7.97 -31.24 -7.89
C PRO A 105 -6.52 -31.19 -8.40
N THR A 106 -6.38 -31.02 -9.69
CA THR A 106 -5.09 -30.83 -10.35
C THR A 106 -4.29 -29.69 -9.71
N ARG A 107 -2.98 -29.90 -9.52
CA ARG A 107 -2.10 -28.93 -8.84
C ARG A 107 -2.11 -27.58 -9.57
N PRO A 108 -2.21 -26.44 -8.86
CA PRO A 108 -2.05 -25.12 -9.47
C PRO A 108 -0.73 -25.03 -10.27
N GLY A 109 -0.83 -24.51 -11.50
CA GLY A 109 0.29 -24.44 -12.45
C GLY A 109 0.51 -25.70 -13.29
N PHE A 110 -0.38 -26.70 -13.26
CA PHE A 110 -0.35 -27.82 -14.21
C PHE A 110 -1.21 -27.51 -15.45
N GLU A 111 -0.62 -27.68 -16.63
CA GLU A 111 -1.19 -27.30 -17.92
C GLU A 111 -1.55 -28.51 -18.80
N GLY A 112 -2.05 -29.60 -18.20
CA GLY A 112 -2.58 -30.74 -18.97
C GLY A 112 -1.54 -31.65 -19.64
N GLY A 113 -0.27 -31.56 -19.23
CA GLY A 113 0.84 -32.31 -19.83
C GLY A 113 1.76 -31.44 -20.69
N GLN A 114 1.33 -30.23 -21.05
CA GLN A 114 2.21 -29.20 -21.61
C GLN A 114 3.31 -28.84 -20.61
N ASN A 115 4.51 -28.49 -21.12
CA ASN A 115 5.59 -27.99 -20.28
C ASN A 115 5.14 -26.70 -19.58
N PRO A 116 4.96 -26.70 -18.24
CA PRO A 116 4.35 -25.57 -17.55
C PRO A 116 5.19 -24.30 -17.58
N LEU A 117 4.54 -23.15 -17.44
CA LEU A 117 5.20 -21.84 -17.50
C LEU A 117 6.39 -21.68 -16.53
N TYR A 118 6.29 -22.21 -15.30
CA TYR A 118 7.37 -22.13 -14.29
C TYR A 118 8.60 -22.99 -14.64
N ARG A 119 8.48 -23.90 -15.62
CA ARG A 119 9.59 -24.68 -16.17
C ARG A 119 10.06 -24.14 -17.52
N ALA A 120 9.14 -23.60 -18.32
CA ALA A 120 9.46 -23.00 -19.61
C ALA A 120 10.28 -21.70 -19.45
N THR A 121 10.02 -20.94 -18.39
CA THR A 121 10.70 -19.67 -18.12
C THR A 121 12.03 -19.92 -17.39
N PRO A 122 13.14 -19.25 -17.77
CA PRO A 122 14.38 -19.34 -17.01
C PRO A 122 14.20 -18.80 -15.58
N LYS A 123 15.00 -19.33 -14.65
CA LYS A 123 15.04 -18.82 -13.27
C LYS A 123 15.58 -17.39 -13.25
N LEU A 124 15.20 -16.63 -12.22
CA LEU A 124 15.70 -15.27 -12.00
C LEU A 124 17.23 -15.24 -11.90
N LYS A 125 17.82 -14.16 -12.44
CA LYS A 125 19.26 -13.89 -12.38
C LYS A 125 19.75 -13.90 -10.92
N GLY A 126 20.97 -14.39 -10.69
CA GLY A 126 21.56 -14.54 -9.35
C GLY A 126 21.04 -15.73 -8.57
N ILE A 127 19.71 -15.86 -8.41
CA ILE A 127 19.09 -16.95 -7.64
C ILE A 127 19.39 -18.32 -8.27
N CYS A 128 19.40 -18.41 -9.60
CA CYS A 128 19.74 -19.64 -10.31
C CYS A 128 21.15 -20.17 -9.96
N GLY A 129 22.10 -19.28 -9.67
CA GLY A 129 23.49 -19.62 -9.32
C GLY A 129 23.76 -19.66 -7.82
N GLY A 130 22.74 -19.55 -6.96
CA GLY A 130 22.93 -19.58 -5.50
C GLY A 130 23.38 -18.24 -4.88
N MET A 131 23.38 -17.14 -5.63
CA MET A 131 23.68 -15.82 -5.07
C MET A 131 22.59 -15.40 -4.08
N ALA A 132 23.01 -14.96 -2.88
CA ALA A 132 22.08 -14.48 -1.87
C ALA A 132 21.33 -13.23 -2.34
N ALA A 133 20.02 -13.16 -2.04
CA ALA A 133 19.22 -12.00 -2.37
C ALA A 133 19.70 -10.75 -1.63
N GLY A 134 19.72 -9.61 -2.33
CA GLY A 134 20.01 -8.31 -1.73
C GLY A 134 18.98 -7.96 -0.68
N LYS A 135 19.43 -7.68 0.54
CA LYS A 135 18.57 -7.29 1.66
C LYS A 135 18.80 -5.82 2.02
N SER A 136 17.76 -5.15 2.52
CA SER A 136 17.85 -3.76 3.00
C SER A 136 18.91 -3.63 4.09
N LYS A 137 19.81 -2.64 3.96
CA LYS A 137 20.90 -2.39 4.92
C LYS A 137 20.60 -1.24 5.89
N TYR A 138 19.60 -0.43 5.57
CA TYR A 138 19.23 0.77 6.32
C TYR A 138 17.72 0.81 6.50
N VAL A 139 17.28 1.46 7.56
CA VAL A 139 15.92 2.00 7.66
C VAL A 139 15.93 3.36 7.00
N THR A 140 15.11 3.56 5.98
CA THR A 140 15.11 4.79 5.17
C THR A 140 13.99 5.72 5.58
N VAL A 141 14.29 7.02 5.64
CA VAL A 141 13.30 8.10 5.85
C VAL A 141 13.54 9.20 4.84
N ASN A 142 12.46 9.71 4.23
CA ASN A 142 12.52 10.85 3.32
C ASN A 142 12.36 12.19 4.06
N LEU A 143 12.85 13.29 3.48
CA LEU A 143 12.64 14.63 4.01
C LEU A 143 11.15 15.02 4.05
N LYS A 144 10.37 14.57 3.06
CA LYS A 144 8.92 14.76 3.03
C LYS A 144 8.24 14.17 4.28
N ASP A 145 8.65 12.97 4.67
CA ASP A 145 8.08 12.30 5.84
C ASP A 145 8.40 13.11 7.11
N LEU A 146 9.60 13.66 7.21
CA LEU A 146 10.00 14.54 8.32
C LEU A 146 9.15 15.82 8.38
N ALA A 147 8.77 16.40 7.24
CA ALA A 147 7.87 17.56 7.20
C ALA A 147 6.48 17.21 7.76
N GLU A 148 5.92 16.07 7.35
CA GLU A 148 4.61 15.59 7.80
C GLU A 148 4.60 15.20 9.28
N TYR A 149 5.74 14.87 9.86
CA TYR A 149 5.86 14.51 11.27
C TYR A 149 5.79 15.70 12.22
N GLY A 150 5.81 16.94 11.71
CA GLY A 150 5.61 18.16 12.50
C GLY A 150 6.73 18.40 13.50
N PHE A 151 7.98 18.24 13.07
CA PHE A 151 9.14 18.66 13.86
C PHE A 151 9.25 20.18 13.86
N ALA A 152 9.59 20.77 15.01
CA ALA A 152 9.90 22.19 15.09
C ALA A 152 11.30 22.47 14.52
N GLU A 153 11.57 23.72 14.15
CA GLU A 153 12.89 24.12 13.69
C GLU A 153 13.95 23.85 14.78
N GLY A 154 15.03 23.18 14.41
CA GLY A 154 16.12 22.81 15.32
C GLY A 154 15.88 21.55 16.16
N ASP A 155 14.76 20.84 15.97
CA ASP A 155 14.50 19.55 16.63
C ASP A 155 15.54 18.49 16.23
N GLU A 156 15.86 17.62 17.19
CA GLU A 156 16.73 16.47 16.94
C GLU A 156 15.95 15.29 16.33
N VAL A 157 16.40 14.83 15.16
CA VAL A 157 15.88 13.65 14.48
C VAL A 157 16.88 12.51 14.62
N SER A 158 16.57 11.54 15.47
CA SER A 158 17.31 10.28 15.61
C SER A 158 16.38 9.07 15.47
N LEU A 159 16.95 7.89 15.28
CA LEU A 159 16.18 6.64 15.19
C LEU A 159 15.34 6.38 16.47
N GLU A 160 15.85 6.77 17.63
CA GLU A 160 15.16 6.63 18.92
C GLU A 160 14.00 7.61 19.04
N VAL A 161 14.19 8.87 18.64
CA VAL A 161 13.15 9.91 18.64
C VAL A 161 12.01 9.54 17.70
N LEU A 162 12.34 9.02 16.51
CA LEU A 162 11.34 8.59 15.53
C LEU A 162 10.52 7.38 16.02
N LYS A 163 11.13 6.48 16.80
CA LYS A 163 10.42 5.39 17.49
C LYS A 163 9.52 5.91 18.61
N ALA A 164 10.02 6.82 19.44
CA ALA A 164 9.28 7.40 20.55
C ALA A 164 8.02 8.14 20.07
N LYS A 165 8.13 8.92 18.98
CA LYS A 165 7.00 9.58 18.31
C LYS A 165 6.10 8.62 17.51
N ARG A 166 6.38 7.30 17.54
CA ARG A 166 5.69 6.23 16.77
C ARG A 166 5.58 6.50 15.27
N LYS A 167 6.52 7.25 14.71
CA LYS A 167 6.61 7.53 13.27
C LYS A 167 7.33 6.42 12.52
N LEU A 168 8.30 5.78 13.18
CA LEU A 168 8.93 4.54 12.73
C LEU A 168 8.64 3.39 13.70
N ASN A 169 8.23 2.24 13.17
CA ASN A 169 8.07 1.01 13.93
C ASN A 169 8.86 -0.15 13.31
N PRO A 170 10.21 -0.10 13.37
CA PRO A 170 11.05 -1.14 12.77
C PRO A 170 10.92 -2.44 13.58
N SER A 171 10.71 -3.55 12.89
CA SER A 171 10.48 -4.86 13.52
C SER A 171 11.51 -5.91 13.08
N GLY A 172 11.76 -6.89 13.96
CA GLY A 172 12.65 -8.03 13.68
C GLY A 172 14.05 -7.60 13.21
N ARG A 173 14.35 -7.85 11.92
CA ARG A 173 15.64 -7.51 11.30
C ARG A 173 15.89 -6.00 11.25
N GLU A 174 14.85 -5.20 11.03
CA GLU A 174 14.96 -3.75 10.85
C GLU A 174 15.33 -3.02 12.13
N ALA A 175 14.98 -3.60 13.30
CA ALA A 175 15.32 -3.01 14.59
C ALA A 175 16.84 -2.89 14.82
N LYS A 176 17.64 -3.70 14.12
CA LYS A 176 19.11 -3.69 14.16
C LYS A 176 19.73 -2.83 13.05
N LEU A 177 18.93 -2.31 12.13
CA LEU A 177 19.45 -1.55 10.99
C LEU A 177 19.60 -0.07 11.38
N PRO A 178 20.68 0.59 10.91
CA PRO A 178 20.88 2.01 11.13
C PRO A 178 19.96 2.86 10.23
N LEU A 179 19.73 4.11 10.64
CA LEU A 179 18.92 5.09 9.90
C LEU A 179 19.70 5.65 8.71
N LYS A 180 19.02 5.80 7.56
CA LYS A 180 19.49 6.54 6.40
C LYS A 180 18.44 7.57 5.98
N VAL A 181 18.87 8.81 5.71
CA VAL A 181 17.98 9.87 5.22
C VAL A 181 18.13 10.04 3.71
N LEU A 182 16.98 10.18 3.05
CA LEU A 182 16.83 10.28 1.60
C LEU A 182 16.21 11.63 1.23
N GLY A 183 16.61 12.19 0.09
CA GLY A 183 16.36 13.58 -0.30
C GLY A 183 15.04 13.86 -1.03
N GLU A 184 14.01 13.02 -0.86
CA GLU A 184 12.68 13.30 -1.44
C GLU A 184 11.91 14.28 -0.56
N GLY A 185 11.51 15.43 -1.13
CA GLY A 185 10.87 16.55 -0.39
C GLY A 185 11.72 17.82 -0.34
N GLU A 186 11.21 18.82 0.40
CA GLU A 186 11.87 20.09 0.68
C GLU A 186 12.82 19.98 1.89
N GLY A 187 13.85 20.82 1.94
CA GLY A 187 14.80 20.87 3.04
C GLY A 187 14.17 21.52 4.28
N LEU A 188 14.43 20.95 5.45
CA LEU A 188 13.98 21.48 6.73
C LEU A 188 15.19 21.80 7.61
N ASN A 189 15.09 22.85 8.40
CA ASN A 189 16.11 23.22 9.38
C ASN A 189 16.01 22.31 10.62
N LEU A 190 16.55 21.09 10.52
CA LEU A 190 16.53 20.07 11.58
C LEU A 190 17.95 19.61 11.92
N LYS A 191 18.14 19.08 13.13
CA LYS A 191 19.40 18.43 13.55
C LYS A 191 19.27 16.92 13.36
N ILE A 192 19.85 16.37 12.30
CA ILE A 192 19.61 14.98 11.92
C ILE A 192 20.81 14.10 12.28
N LYS A 193 20.57 13.13 13.17
CA LYS A 193 21.53 12.08 13.59
C LYS A 193 21.21 10.77 12.86
N ALA A 194 21.97 10.46 11.80
CA ALA A 194 21.80 9.23 11.03
C ALA A 194 23.14 8.61 10.62
N ALA A 195 23.15 7.34 10.23
CA ALA A 195 24.40 6.68 9.82
C ALA A 195 24.80 6.99 8.38
N ALA A 196 23.83 7.34 7.53
CA ALA A 196 24.07 7.67 6.13
C ALA A 196 23.06 8.67 5.60
N PHE A 197 23.48 9.44 4.60
CA PHE A 197 22.65 10.42 3.89
C PHE A 197 22.82 10.20 2.38
N SER A 198 21.79 10.48 1.57
CA SER A 198 21.96 10.62 0.13
C SER A 198 22.55 11.99 -0.20
N GLY A 199 23.32 12.11 -1.29
CA GLY A 199 23.89 13.40 -1.72
C GLY A 199 22.84 14.51 -1.85
N SER A 200 21.72 14.20 -2.50
CA SER A 200 20.58 15.13 -2.61
C SER A 200 19.90 15.48 -1.29
N ALA A 201 20.06 14.68 -0.24
CA ALA A 201 19.54 15.03 1.09
C ALA A 201 20.46 16.04 1.77
N LEU A 202 21.79 15.83 1.69
CA LEU A 202 22.78 16.73 2.26
C LEU A 202 22.63 18.14 1.71
N GLU A 203 22.62 18.29 0.38
CA GLU A 203 22.48 19.58 -0.30
C GLU A 203 21.23 20.34 0.15
N LYS A 204 20.09 19.63 0.31
CA LYS A 204 18.83 20.23 0.72
C LYS A 204 18.78 20.58 2.20
N ILE A 205 19.36 19.76 3.06
CA ILE A 205 19.42 20.03 4.51
C ILE A 205 20.34 21.22 4.78
N GLU A 206 21.50 21.27 4.12
CA GLU A 206 22.45 22.38 4.23
C GLU A 206 21.87 23.69 3.66
N ALA A 207 21.18 23.64 2.51
CA ALA A 207 20.50 24.80 1.94
C ALA A 207 19.39 25.36 2.86
N ALA A 208 18.75 24.51 3.66
CA ALA A 208 17.76 24.90 4.66
C ALA A 208 18.40 25.34 6.00
N GLY A 209 19.73 25.33 6.13
CA GLY A 209 20.45 25.69 7.35
C GLY A 209 20.41 24.62 8.45
N GLY A 210 20.00 23.39 8.13
CA GLY A 210 19.97 22.26 9.06
C GLY A 210 21.36 21.71 9.37
N SER A 211 21.47 20.91 10.43
CA SER A 211 22.73 20.28 10.84
C SER A 211 22.69 18.76 10.66
N VAL A 212 23.82 18.21 10.19
CA VAL A 212 23.96 16.80 9.85
C VAL A 212 25.02 16.17 10.75
N GLU A 213 24.61 15.16 11.52
CA GLU A 213 25.50 14.39 12.39
C GLU A 213 25.54 12.91 11.98
N TYR A 214 26.75 12.39 11.76
CA TYR A 214 26.97 10.99 11.40
C TYR A 214 27.10 10.11 12.64
N VAL A 215 26.21 9.14 12.78
CA VAL A 215 26.32 8.11 13.83
C VAL A 215 27.33 7.05 13.38
N ALA A 216 28.38 6.85 14.19
CA ALA A 216 29.43 5.87 13.90
C ALA A 216 28.84 4.45 13.75
N LEU A 217 29.19 3.79 12.64
CA LEU A 217 28.86 2.38 12.43
C LEU A 217 29.84 1.47 13.17
N LYS A 218 29.44 0.20 13.33
CA LYS A 218 30.31 -0.82 13.92
C LYS A 218 31.62 -0.92 13.14
N GLU A 219 32.73 -0.72 13.85
CA GLU A 219 34.08 -0.86 13.31
C GLU A 219 34.31 -2.27 12.76
N LYS A 220 34.95 -2.36 11.59
CA LYS A 220 35.36 -3.63 11.02
C LYS A 220 36.64 -4.08 11.73
N TRP A 221 36.63 -5.28 12.31
CA TRP A 221 37.86 -5.89 12.82
C TRP A 221 38.82 -6.15 11.65
N THR A 222 40.04 -5.62 11.78
CA THR A 222 41.15 -5.89 10.87
C THR A 222 42.36 -6.29 11.71
N ARG A 223 43.20 -7.16 11.16
CA ARG A 223 44.39 -7.67 11.86
C ARG A 223 45.32 -6.53 12.28
N ALA A 224 45.58 -5.58 11.39
CA ALA A 224 46.40 -4.39 11.70
C ALA A 224 45.81 -3.53 12.82
N ALA A 225 44.48 -3.28 12.82
CA ALA A 225 43.84 -2.54 13.90
C ALA A 225 43.88 -3.30 15.23
N HIS A 226 43.85 -4.63 15.20
CA HIS A 226 44.00 -5.45 16.38
C HIS A 226 45.43 -5.42 16.93
N GLU A 227 46.43 -5.59 16.08
CA GLU A 227 47.85 -5.54 16.45
C GLU A 227 48.22 -4.16 17.03
N ALA A 228 47.73 -3.06 16.43
CA ALA A 228 47.92 -1.72 16.97
C ALA A 228 47.28 -1.52 18.36
N ARG A 229 46.08 -2.10 18.59
CA ARG A 229 45.42 -2.07 19.91
C ARG A 229 46.17 -2.88 20.95
N VAL A 230 46.75 -4.02 20.57
CA VAL A 230 47.56 -4.85 21.48
C VAL A 230 48.89 -4.16 21.80
N ALA A 231 49.56 -3.57 20.81
CA ALA A 231 50.78 -2.80 21.02
C ALA A 231 50.55 -1.61 21.95
N ALA A 232 49.50 -0.81 21.69
CA ALA A 232 49.13 0.31 22.56
C ALA A 232 48.76 -0.13 23.99
N ALA A 233 48.22 -1.35 24.16
CA ALA A 233 47.91 -1.91 25.47
C ALA A 233 49.13 -2.53 26.17
N ALA A 234 50.21 -2.85 25.45
CA ALA A 234 51.46 -3.34 26.00
C ALA A 234 52.42 -2.20 26.41
N GLU A 235 52.26 -1.03 25.79
CA GLU A 235 53.00 0.20 26.12
C GLU A 235 52.36 1.01 27.26
N ALA A 236 51.13 0.68 27.67
CA ALA A 236 50.39 1.30 28.78
C ALA A 236 50.50 0.46 30.06
#